data_AF-A0A957XH00-F1
#
_entry.id   AF-A0A957XH00-F1
#
_cell.length_a   1.000
_cell.length_b   1.000
_cell.length_c   1.000
_cell.angle_alpha   90.00
_cell.angle_beta   90.00
_cell.angle_gamma   90.00
#
_symmetry.space_group_name_H-M   'P 1'
#
loop_
_entity.id
_entity.type
_entity.pdbx_description
1 polymer ?
#
loop_
_entity_poly.entity_id
_entity_poly.type
_entity_poly.pdbx_seq_one_letter_code
_entity_poly.pdbx_strand_id
1 'polypeptide(L)'
;MKKYPLFARSDLSAFWALFADNLANMLVIAGVTRFVFNMPNEIVFGRILPGLGVAIIFGLLVYSYMARRLAEQENRTDVTALPYGISTPVMFVYLFGVIGPIYWSTNDPLLAWQLGIAAGVMGGLLQLALSGMGP
;
A
#
# COMPACT_ATOMS: atom_id res chain seq x y z
N MET A 1 -16.10 -29.65 -13.27
CA MET A 1 -15.24 -28.47 -13.06
C MET A 1 -15.37 -28.07 -11.60
N LYS A 2 -14.30 -28.14 -10.79
CA LYS A 2 -14.39 -27.74 -9.37
C LYS A 2 -14.49 -26.22 -9.31
N LYS A 3 -15.47 -25.71 -8.56
CA LYS A 3 -15.69 -24.26 -8.39
C LYS A 3 -14.56 -23.69 -7.54
N TYR A 4 -13.88 -22.65 -8.04
CA TYR A 4 -12.85 -21.93 -7.29
C TYR A 4 -13.43 -21.37 -5.98
N PRO A 5 -12.90 -21.72 -4.80
CA PRO A 5 -13.40 -21.22 -3.52
C PRO A 5 -12.96 -19.77 -3.35
N LEU A 6 -13.92 -18.84 -3.31
CA LEU A 6 -13.65 -17.41 -3.07
C LEU A 6 -13.33 -17.09 -1.60
N PHE A 7 -13.64 -18.01 -0.68
CA PHE A 7 -13.43 -17.83 0.74
C PHE A 7 -13.07 -19.16 1.38
N ALA A 8 -11.97 -19.19 2.12
CA ALA A 8 -11.51 -20.30 2.94
C ALA A 8 -11.40 -19.86 4.40
N ARG A 9 -11.53 -20.82 5.34
CA ARG A 9 -11.39 -20.51 6.78
C ARG A 9 -10.02 -19.91 7.13
N SER A 10 -8.99 -20.26 6.38
CA SER A 10 -7.62 -19.73 6.49
C SER A 10 -7.53 -18.23 6.17
N ASP A 11 -8.48 -17.68 5.40
CA ASP A 11 -8.48 -16.25 5.03
C ASP A 11 -8.73 -15.35 6.24
N LEU A 12 -9.39 -15.85 7.28
CA LEU A 12 -9.60 -15.09 8.51
C LEU A 12 -8.28 -14.88 9.27
N SER A 13 -7.43 -15.90 9.34
CA SER A 13 -6.09 -15.78 9.93
C SER A 13 -5.22 -14.84 9.12
N ALA A 14 -5.26 -14.94 7.78
CA ALA A 14 -4.54 -14.05 6.89
C ALA A 14 -5.03 -12.60 7.01
N PHE A 15 -6.34 -12.38 7.13
CA PHE A 15 -6.93 -11.07 7.36
C PHE A 15 -6.39 -10.43 8.64
N TRP A 16 -6.41 -11.13 9.77
CA TRP A 16 -5.92 -10.58 11.03
C TRP A 16 -4.43 -10.30 11.02
N ALA A 17 -3.64 -11.17 10.40
CA ALA A 17 -2.20 -10.93 10.24
C ALA A 17 -1.93 -9.66 9.41
N LEU A 18 -2.60 -9.53 8.26
CA LEU A 18 -2.43 -8.39 7.36
C LEU A 18 -3.00 -7.10 7.95
N PHE A 19 -4.10 -7.18 8.69
CA PHE A 19 -4.71 -6.05 9.37
C PHE A 19 -3.79 -5.52 10.47
N ALA A 20 -3.26 -6.40 11.32
CA ALA A 20 -2.35 -6.01 12.40
C ALA A 20 -1.06 -5.37 11.84
N ASP A 21 -0.49 -5.94 10.78
CA ASP A 21 0.70 -5.40 10.11
C ASP A 21 0.44 -4.01 9.51
N ASN A 22 -0.63 -3.84 8.74
CA ASN A 22 -0.97 -2.55 8.15
C ASN A 22 -1.32 -1.50 9.22
N LEU A 23 -2.00 -1.89 10.30
CA LEU A 23 -2.30 -0.99 11.41
C LEU A 23 -1.00 -0.52 12.10
N ALA A 24 -0.06 -1.42 12.36
CA ALA A 24 1.24 -1.06 12.92
C ALA A 24 2.00 -0.08 12.00
N ASN A 25 2.06 -0.36 10.70
CA ASN A 25 2.70 0.53 9.72
C ASN A 25 2.00 1.89 9.64
N MET A 26 0.66 1.94 9.67
CA MET A 26 -0.10 3.19 9.71
C MET A 26 0.19 4.02 10.97
N LEU A 27 0.33 3.38 12.14
CA LEU A 27 0.72 4.04 13.38
C LEU A 27 2.14 4.58 13.31
N VAL A 28 3.07 3.84 12.70
CA VAL A 28 4.45 4.32 12.48
C VAL A 28 4.46 5.55 11.57
N ILE A 29 3.72 5.52 10.45
CA ILE A 29 3.60 6.67 9.53
C ILE A 29 3.03 7.88 10.28
N ALA A 30 1.95 7.69 11.03
CA ALA A 30 1.32 8.75 11.81
C ALA A 30 2.28 9.31 12.88
N GLY A 31 3.01 8.43 13.56
CA GLY A 31 3.99 8.80 14.57
C GLY A 31 5.17 9.58 13.99
N VAL A 32 5.75 9.12 12.89
CA VAL A 32 6.89 9.80 12.23
C VAL A 32 6.43 11.15 11.67
N THR A 33 5.33 11.18 10.92
CA THR A 33 4.84 12.44 10.32
C THR A 33 4.45 13.48 11.36
N ARG A 34 3.86 13.06 12.49
CA ARG A 34 3.48 13.97 13.58
C ARG A 34 4.64 14.36 14.48
N PHE A 35 5.42 13.41 14.97
CA PHE A 35 6.42 13.69 16.02
C PHE A 35 7.79 14.06 15.47
N VAL A 36 8.16 13.57 14.27
CA VAL A 36 9.46 13.86 13.65
C VAL A 36 9.35 15.05 12.69
N PHE A 37 8.30 15.07 11.86
CA PHE A 37 8.09 16.15 10.88
C PHE A 37 7.15 17.25 11.38
N ASN A 38 6.52 17.09 12.55
CA ASN A 38 5.61 18.10 13.13
C ASN A 38 4.48 18.51 12.17
N MET A 39 4.01 17.58 11.32
CA MET A 39 2.92 17.83 10.38
C MET A 39 1.58 17.98 11.11
N PRO A 40 0.67 18.85 10.63
CA PRO A 40 -0.62 19.07 11.26
C PRO A 40 -1.52 17.83 11.16
N ASN A 41 -2.30 17.60 12.21
CA ASN A 41 -3.17 16.43 12.34
C ASN A 41 -4.21 16.32 11.23
N GLU A 42 -4.67 17.45 10.72
CA GLU A 42 -5.64 17.50 9.61
C GLU A 42 -5.11 16.83 8.34
N ILE A 43 -3.80 16.93 8.09
CA ILE A 43 -3.16 16.28 6.94
C ILE A 43 -2.93 14.81 7.25
N VAL A 44 -2.35 14.50 8.41
CA VAL A 44 -2.01 13.12 8.79
C VAL A 44 -3.25 12.23 8.90
N PHE A 45 -4.25 12.64 9.68
CA PHE A 45 -5.46 11.86 9.93
C PHE A 45 -6.56 12.12 8.89
N GLY A 46 -6.58 13.28 8.25
CA GLY A 46 -7.60 13.61 7.24
C GLY A 46 -7.24 13.18 5.82
N ARG A 47 -5.94 13.01 5.49
CA ARG A 47 -5.50 12.70 4.12
C ARG A 47 -4.59 11.49 4.04
N ILE A 48 -3.53 11.43 4.85
CA ILE A 48 -2.53 10.35 4.77
C ILE A 48 -3.14 9.00 5.15
N LEU A 49 -3.66 8.89 6.38
CA LEU A 49 -4.22 7.64 6.90
C LEU A 49 -5.44 7.13 6.09
N PRO A 50 -6.44 7.96 5.75
CA PRO A 50 -7.54 7.53 4.89
C PRO A 50 -7.07 7.11 3.50
N GLY A 51 -6.10 7.84 2.92
CA GLY A 51 -5.53 7.52 1.62
C GLY A 51 -4.85 6.15 1.61
N LEU A 52 -4.07 5.83 2.64
CA LEU A 52 -3.46 4.50 2.82
C LEU A 52 -4.52 3.40 2.93
N GLY A 53 -5.58 3.62 3.72
CA GLY A 53 -6.67 2.66 3.88
C GLY A 53 -7.37 2.37 2.55
N VAL A 54 -7.70 3.40 1.77
CA VAL A 54 -8.32 3.24 0.44
C VAL A 54 -7.39 2.51 -0.51
N ALA A 55 -6.08 2.83 -0.51
CA ALA A 55 -5.09 2.17 -1.36
C ALA A 55 -4.97 0.67 -1.04
N ILE A 56 -4.95 0.30 0.25
CA ILE A 56 -4.89 -1.11 0.69
C ILE A 56 -6.13 -1.88 0.23
N ILE A 57 -7.32 -1.34 0.46
CA ILE A 57 -8.58 -1.99 0.05
C ILE A 57 -8.61 -2.16 -1.47
N PHE A 58 -8.27 -1.11 -2.22
CA PHE A 58 -8.24 -1.16 -3.68
C PHE A 58 -7.23 -2.19 -4.18
N GLY A 59 -6.02 -2.22 -3.63
CA GLY A 59 -5.01 -3.22 -3.98
C GLY A 59 -5.50 -4.65 -3.72
N LEU A 60 -6.07 -4.92 -2.55
CA LEU A 60 -6.61 -6.23 -2.22
C LEU A 60 -7.70 -6.67 -3.20
N LEU A 61 -8.63 -5.79 -3.57
CA LEU A 61 -9.67 -6.10 -4.55
C LEU A 61 -9.08 -6.47 -5.92
N VAL A 62 -8.08 -5.72 -6.38
CA VAL A 62 -7.39 -5.97 -7.66
C VAL A 62 -6.65 -7.31 -7.61
N TYR A 63 -5.86 -7.58 -6.57
CA TYR A 63 -5.13 -8.85 -6.42
C TYR A 63 -6.06 -10.05 -6.29
N SER A 64 -7.18 -9.93 -5.56
CA SER A 64 -8.20 -10.99 -5.49
C SER A 64 -8.85 -11.24 -6.85
N TYR A 65 -9.14 -10.19 -7.63
CA TYR A 65 -9.66 -10.33 -8.98
C TYR A 65 -8.65 -11.01 -9.92
N MET A 66 -7.38 -10.61 -9.86
CA MET A 66 -6.30 -11.22 -10.65
C MET A 66 -6.12 -12.70 -10.31
N ALA A 67 -6.15 -13.06 -9.02
CA ALA A 67 -6.07 -14.47 -8.58
C ALA A 67 -7.22 -15.30 -9.15
N ARG A 68 -8.45 -14.78 -9.11
CA ARG A 68 -9.61 -15.44 -9.71
C ARG A 68 -9.48 -15.61 -11.22
N ARG A 69 -9.06 -14.55 -11.94
CA ARG A 69 -8.86 -14.60 -13.39
C ARG A 69 -7.81 -15.65 -13.77
N LEU A 70 -6.71 -15.72 -13.01
CA LEU A 70 -5.66 -16.72 -13.22
C LEU A 70 -6.15 -18.14 -12.93
N ALA A 71 -6.93 -18.34 -11.86
CA ALA A 71 -7.55 -19.63 -11.54
C ALA A 71 -8.45 -20.15 -12.67
N GLU A 72 -9.24 -19.26 -13.28
CA GLU A 72 -10.11 -19.57 -14.41
C GLU A 72 -9.31 -19.89 -15.68
N GLN A 73 -8.20 -19.18 -15.94
CA GLN A 73 -7.32 -19.41 -17.10
C GLN A 73 -6.55 -20.73 -17.00
N GLU A 74 -5.98 -21.03 -15.83
CA GLU A 74 -5.17 -22.23 -15.59
C GLU A 74 -6.01 -23.46 -15.22
N ASN A 75 -7.34 -23.30 -15.08
CA ASN A 75 -8.28 -24.34 -14.62
C ASN A 75 -7.85 -24.98 -13.29
N ARG A 76 -7.30 -24.14 -12.40
CA ARG A 76 -6.71 -24.50 -11.11
C ARG A 76 -7.56 -23.99 -9.95
N THR A 77 -7.59 -24.75 -8.86
CA THR A 77 -8.34 -24.38 -7.64
C THR A 77 -7.46 -24.00 -6.46
N ASP A 78 -6.14 -24.00 -6.65
CA ASP A 78 -5.10 -23.76 -5.64
C ASP A 78 -4.41 -22.39 -5.81
N VAL A 79 -5.01 -21.49 -6.59
CA VAL A 79 -4.50 -20.12 -6.78
C VAL A 79 -4.89 -19.25 -5.58
N THR A 80 -3.92 -18.56 -5.01
CA THR A 80 -4.12 -17.68 -3.84
C THR A 80 -3.76 -16.25 -4.19
N ALA A 81 -4.57 -15.29 -3.74
CA ALA A 81 -4.26 -13.88 -3.90
C ALA A 81 -3.03 -13.49 -3.05
N LEU A 82 -2.15 -12.68 -3.63
CA LEU A 82 -1.02 -12.13 -2.87
C LEU A 82 -1.55 -11.14 -1.83
N PRO A 83 -1.12 -11.21 -0.56
CA PRO A 83 -1.50 -10.23 0.44
C PRO A 83 -0.91 -8.86 0.08
N TYR A 84 -1.78 -7.85 -0.09
CA TYR A 84 -1.37 -6.48 -0.38
C TYR A 84 -1.32 -5.65 0.91
N GLY A 85 -0.21 -4.99 1.17
CA GLY A 85 0.00 -4.19 2.37
C GLY A 85 1.18 -3.23 2.25
N ILE A 86 1.44 -2.48 3.31
CA ILE A 86 2.52 -1.51 3.38
C ILE A 86 3.85 -2.26 3.59
N SER A 87 4.78 -2.12 2.65
CA SER A 87 6.14 -2.63 2.83
C SER A 87 6.95 -1.70 3.73
N THR A 88 7.35 -2.18 4.92
CA THR A 88 8.08 -1.37 5.91
C THR A 88 9.38 -0.75 5.36
N PRO A 89 10.24 -1.45 4.60
CA PRO A 89 11.43 -0.83 4.00
C PRO A 89 11.08 0.30 3.03
N VAL A 90 10.11 0.08 2.14
CA VAL A 90 9.67 1.09 1.16
C VAL A 90 9.04 2.29 1.87
N MET A 91 8.24 2.04 2.90
CA MET A 91 7.65 3.09 3.74
C MET A 91 8.72 4.02 4.32
N PHE A 92 9.81 3.48 4.87
CA PHE A 92 10.91 4.30 5.39
C PHE A 92 11.66 5.07 4.30
N VAL A 93 11.86 4.47 3.13
CA VAL A 93 12.44 5.17 1.97
C VAL A 93 11.56 6.36 1.56
N TYR A 94 10.23 6.21 1.54
CA TYR A 94 9.33 7.32 1.22
C TYR A 94 9.33 8.39 2.32
N LEU A 95 9.25 7.99 3.59
CA LEU A 95 9.20 8.93 4.71
C LEU A 95 10.49 9.77 4.80
N PHE A 96 11.66 9.14 4.76
CA PHE A 96 12.93 9.82 4.99
C PHE A 96 13.70 10.18 3.71
N GLY A 97 13.46 9.47 2.61
CA GLY A 97 14.12 9.74 1.32
C GLY A 97 13.36 10.72 0.44
N VAL A 98 12.03 10.84 0.60
CA VAL A 98 11.20 11.71 -0.24
C VAL A 98 10.53 12.79 0.61
N ILE A 99 9.66 12.41 1.55
CA ILE A 99 8.82 13.36 2.29
C ILE A 99 9.65 14.26 3.21
N GLY A 100 10.58 13.68 3.99
CA GLY A 100 11.44 14.42 4.92
C GLY A 100 12.26 15.54 4.26
N PRO A 101 13.06 15.26 3.21
CA PRO A 101 13.86 16.26 2.52
C PRO A 101 13.02 17.39 1.89
N ILE A 102 11.86 17.05 1.33
CA ILE A 102 10.93 18.04 0.76
C ILE A 102 10.36 18.91 1.87
N TYR A 103 9.94 18.30 2.98
CA TYR A 103 9.38 19.05 4.10
C TYR A 103 10.41 20.00 4.73
N TRP A 104 11.64 19.57 4.97
CA TRP A 104 12.67 20.43 5.55
C TRP A 104 13.12 21.56 4.63
N SER A 105 13.01 21.39 3.31
CA SER A 105 13.37 22.43 2.34
C SER A 105 12.24 23.42 2.06
N THR A 106 10.99 22.97 2.08
CA THR A 106 9.82 23.80 1.73
C THR A 106 9.04 24.33 2.93
N ASN A 107 9.18 23.66 4.09
CA ASN A 107 8.41 23.89 5.31
C ASN A 107 6.88 23.84 5.10
N ASP A 108 6.43 23.21 4.01
CA ASP A 108 5.02 23.06 3.65
C ASP A 108 4.62 21.57 3.74
N PRO A 109 3.82 21.19 4.76
CA PRO A 109 3.40 19.81 4.94
C PRO A 109 2.48 19.31 3.81
N LEU A 110 1.70 20.21 3.22
CA LEU A 110 0.77 19.86 2.15
C LEU A 110 1.53 19.57 0.86
N LEU A 111 2.50 20.41 0.53
CA LEU A 111 3.37 20.20 -0.62
C LEU A 111 4.18 18.91 -0.48
N ALA A 112 4.73 18.64 0.71
CA ALA A 112 5.47 17.41 0.99
C ALA A 112 4.59 16.15 0.79
N TRP A 113 3.33 16.20 1.23
CA TRP A 113 2.37 15.12 0.99
C TRP A 113 2.05 14.92 -0.50
N GLN A 114 1.75 16.02 -1.22
CA GLN A 114 1.41 15.96 -2.64
C GLN A 114 2.56 15.42 -3.49
N LEU A 115 3.80 15.87 -3.23
CA LEU A 115 4.99 15.38 -3.91
C LEU A 115 5.30 13.93 -3.52
N GLY A 116 5.01 13.54 -2.27
CA GLY A 116 5.08 12.13 -1.85
C GLY A 116 4.13 11.23 -2.66
N ILE A 117 2.88 11.64 -2.85
CA ILE A 117 1.92 10.92 -3.72
C ILE A 117 2.43 10.89 -5.16
N ALA A 118 2.90 12.02 -5.68
CA ALA A 118 3.40 12.11 -7.05
C ALA A 118 4.57 11.14 -7.28
N ALA A 119 5.51 11.05 -6.34
CA ALA A 119 6.59 10.07 -6.36
C ALA A 119 6.06 8.64 -6.35
N GLY A 120 5.04 8.35 -5.54
CA GLY A 120 4.35 7.04 -5.51
C GLY A 120 3.76 6.65 -6.86
N VAL A 121 3.03 7.57 -7.48
CA VAL A 121 2.40 7.36 -8.80
C VAL A 121 3.46 7.19 -9.89
N MET A 122 4.49 8.02 -9.90
CA MET A 122 5.60 7.89 -10.86
C MET A 122 6.33 6.56 -10.70
N GLY A 123 6.59 6.13 -9.46
CA GLY A 123 7.18 4.81 -9.18
C GLY A 123 6.32 3.67 -9.73
N GLY A 124 5.00 3.75 -9.53
CA GLY A 124 4.04 2.77 -10.07
C GLY A 124 4.01 2.76 -11.60
N LEU A 125 3.97 3.92 -12.25
CA LEU A 125 4.00 4.03 -13.71
C LEU A 125 5.29 3.47 -14.30
N LEU A 126 6.42 3.77 -13.66
CA LEU A 126 7.72 3.26 -14.08
C LEU A 126 7.79 1.74 -13.94
N GLN A 127 7.20 1.19 -12.88
CA GLN A 127 7.11 -0.25 -12.66
C GLN A 127 6.20 -0.94 -13.68
N LEU A 128 5.10 -0.29 -14.10
CA LEU A 128 4.25 -0.77 -15.20
C LEU A 128 4.98 -0.72 -16.55
N ALA A 129 5.71 0.35 -16.84
CA ALA A 129 6.47 0.48 -18.08
C ALA A 129 7.58 -0.57 -18.18
N LEU A 130 8.24 -0.87 -17.06
CA LEU A 130 9.30 -1.87 -16.98
C LEU A 130 8.80 -3.30 -16.80
N SER A 131 7.51 -3.53 -16.54
CA SER A 131 7.01 -4.89 -16.27
C SER A 131 7.19 -5.84 -17.45
N GLY A 132 7.32 -5.32 -18.68
CA GLY A 132 7.61 -6.09 -19.89
C GLY A 132 9.11 -6.31 -20.17
N MET A 133 10.01 -5.70 -19.39
CA MET A 133 11.47 -5.78 -19.56
C MET A 133 12.14 -6.70 -18.52
N GLY A 134 11.37 -7.28 -17.59
CA GLY A 134 11.88 -8.30 -16.68
C GLY A 134 11.98 -9.68 -17.35
N PRO A 135 12.78 -10.61 -16.77
CA PRO A 135 12.63 -12.03 -17.07
C PRO A 135 11.25 -12.57 -16.70
#